data_AF-A0ABD7BPN5-F1
#
_entry.id   AF-A0ABD7BPN5-F1
#
_cell.length_a   1.000
_cell.length_b   1.000
_cell.length_c   1.000
_cell.angle_alpha   90.00
_cell.angle_beta   90.00
_cell.angle_gamma   90.00
#
_symmetry.space_group_name_H-M   'P 1'
#
loop_
_entity.id
_entity.type
_entity.pdbx_description
1 polymer ?
#
loop_
_entity_poly.entity_id
_entity_poly.type
_entity_poly.pdbx_seq_one_letter_code
_entity_poly.pdbx_strand_id
1 'polypeptide(L)'
;MKFSEKARQQVVPYWEGSFTHPFITELQAGTLDPAIFRFYLIQDAYYLQHFTHLYTLIAAQTQEPELKAYALQSAEGLAQGEIAIRHDFFAELNISTTELAATTIAPTTYHYVSHMYRQLVEGTSHVAIAGMLPCPWLYQEVAQQLQQRKSPVPIYQRWIDTYSGADNADDQRAAIALIDRLYDQSMPTEQQQMLNAFRISSQMEYSFWEMAYHIEAWPKGAKVDDPKQR
;
A
#
# COMPACT_ATOMS: atom_id res chain seq x y z
N MET A 1 15.70 -21.36 -2.60
CA MET A 1 15.13 -20.24 -1.85
C MET A 1 13.90 -19.77 -2.58
N LYS A 2 12.81 -19.65 -1.85
CA LYS A 2 11.52 -19.18 -2.36
C LYS A 2 11.60 -17.71 -2.76
N PHE A 3 10.62 -17.24 -3.54
CA PHE A 3 10.51 -15.83 -3.90
C PHE A 3 10.45 -14.95 -2.64
N SER A 4 9.56 -15.28 -1.72
CA SER A 4 9.30 -14.56 -0.47
C SER A 4 10.57 -14.33 0.35
N GLU A 5 11.40 -15.36 0.51
CA GLU A 5 12.69 -15.29 1.20
C GLU A 5 13.66 -14.33 0.50
N LYS A 6 13.83 -14.49 -0.82
CA LYS A 6 14.72 -13.62 -1.63
C LYS A 6 14.25 -12.17 -1.62
N ALA A 7 12.94 -11.97 -1.77
CA ALA A 7 12.31 -10.67 -1.84
C ALA A 7 12.49 -9.92 -0.51
N ARG A 8 12.22 -10.57 0.63
CA ARG A 8 12.41 -9.98 1.97
C ARG A 8 13.86 -9.57 2.23
N GLN A 9 14.83 -10.40 1.81
CA GLN A 9 16.25 -10.06 1.96
C GLN A 9 16.67 -8.80 1.18
N GLN A 10 16.00 -8.48 0.07
CA GLN A 10 16.34 -7.31 -0.77
C GLN A 10 15.76 -5.99 -0.26
N VAL A 11 14.84 -6.04 0.71
CA VAL A 11 14.05 -4.86 1.13
C VAL A 11 14.19 -4.54 2.60
N VAL A 12 15.10 -5.21 3.31
CA VAL A 12 15.35 -5.04 4.76
C VAL A 12 15.34 -3.56 5.19
N PRO A 13 16.07 -2.63 4.52
CA PRO A 13 16.10 -1.23 4.97
C PRO A 13 14.74 -0.53 4.97
N TYR A 14 13.88 -0.85 3.99
CA TYR A 14 12.56 -0.25 3.84
C TYR A 14 11.54 -0.91 4.77
N TRP A 15 11.65 -2.23 4.92
CA TRP A 15 10.73 -3.01 5.71
C TRP A 15 10.96 -2.81 7.20
N GLU A 16 12.19 -3.01 7.67
CA GLU A 16 12.55 -2.74 9.07
C GLU A 16 12.46 -1.24 9.39
N GLY A 17 12.85 -0.39 8.42
CA GLY A 17 12.68 1.06 8.54
C GLY A 17 11.24 1.48 8.78
N SER A 18 10.26 0.78 8.19
CA SER A 18 8.84 1.06 8.40
C SER A 18 8.42 0.86 9.87
N PHE A 19 8.95 -0.17 10.55
CA PHE A 19 8.64 -0.42 11.96
C PHE A 19 9.10 0.70 12.90
N THR A 20 10.17 1.39 12.51
CA THR A 20 10.76 2.48 13.29
C THR A 20 10.45 3.87 12.74
N HIS A 21 9.63 3.96 11.68
CA HIS A 21 9.31 5.23 11.05
C HIS A 21 8.54 6.16 12.01
N PRO A 22 8.81 7.48 12.05
CA PRO A 22 8.10 8.43 12.92
C PRO A 22 6.58 8.31 12.84
N PHE A 23 6.01 8.25 11.63
CA PHE A 23 4.58 7.99 11.41
C PHE A 23 4.04 6.80 12.25
N ILE A 24 4.72 5.65 12.20
CA ILE A 24 4.30 4.41 12.88
C ILE A 24 4.52 4.51 14.39
N THR A 25 5.68 4.97 14.82
CA THR A 25 6.03 5.05 16.25
C THR A 25 5.18 6.08 16.99
N GLU A 26 4.87 7.21 16.37
CA GLU A 26 4.00 8.25 16.93
C GLU A 26 2.53 7.84 16.91
N LEU A 27 2.08 7.10 15.88
CA LEU A 27 0.74 6.49 15.86
C LEU A 27 0.55 5.55 17.05
N GLN A 28 1.54 4.70 17.33
CA GLN A 28 1.52 3.83 18.50
C GLN A 28 1.61 4.60 19.82
N ALA A 29 2.40 5.67 19.88
CA ALA A 29 2.53 6.50 21.08
C ALA A 29 1.30 7.39 21.33
N GLY A 30 0.44 7.57 20.31
CA GLY A 30 -0.69 8.50 20.38
C GLY A 30 -0.31 9.96 20.20
N THR A 31 0.87 10.24 19.65
CA THR A 31 1.43 11.59 19.49
C THR A 31 1.45 12.08 18.05
N LEU A 32 1.07 11.22 17.08
CA LEU A 32 1.00 11.60 15.68
C LEU A 32 0.01 12.76 15.51
N ASP A 33 0.37 13.76 14.70
CA ASP A 33 -0.57 14.86 14.39
C ASP A 33 -1.81 14.30 13.66
N PRO A 34 -3.03 14.58 14.13
CA PRO A 34 -4.26 14.19 13.44
C PRO A 34 -4.33 14.65 11.98
N ALA A 35 -3.71 15.79 11.62
CA ALA A 35 -3.64 16.26 10.24
C ALA A 35 -2.81 15.34 9.33
N ILE A 36 -1.70 14.80 9.84
CA ILE A 36 -0.87 13.82 9.14
C ILE A 36 -1.68 12.53 8.90
N PHE A 37 -2.39 12.05 9.93
CA PHE A 37 -3.20 10.84 9.81
C PHE A 37 -4.39 11.03 8.84
N ARG A 38 -5.04 12.19 8.86
CA ARG A 38 -6.09 12.55 7.89
C ARG A 38 -5.55 12.57 6.46
N PHE A 39 -4.41 13.21 6.25
CA PHE A 39 -3.77 13.24 4.92
C PHE A 39 -3.43 11.83 4.43
N TYR A 40 -2.84 10.99 5.29
CA TYR A 40 -2.58 9.58 4.99
C TYR A 40 -3.85 8.84 4.52
N LEU A 41 -4.95 8.95 5.27
CA LEU A 41 -6.21 8.26 4.93
C LEU A 41 -6.82 8.74 3.60
N ILE A 42 -6.65 10.01 3.27
CA ILE A 42 -7.11 10.58 1.99
C ILE A 42 -6.26 10.03 0.83
N GLN A 43 -4.94 9.96 0.98
CA GLN A 43 -4.07 9.38 -0.04
C GLN A 43 -4.30 7.86 -0.19
N ASP A 44 -4.51 7.16 0.92
CA ASP A 44 -4.80 5.73 0.95
C ASP A 44 -6.17 5.40 0.32
N ALA A 45 -7.15 6.30 0.39
CA ALA A 45 -8.41 6.20 -0.37
C ALA A 45 -8.18 6.10 -1.87
N TYR A 46 -7.36 7.01 -2.42
CA TYR A 46 -7.01 6.95 -3.83
C TYR A 46 -6.20 5.69 -4.15
N TYR A 47 -5.25 5.31 -3.30
CA TYR A 47 -4.42 4.13 -3.50
C TYR A 47 -5.26 2.83 -3.57
N LEU A 48 -6.14 2.54 -2.60
CA LEU A 48 -6.88 1.27 -2.64
C LEU A 48 -7.96 1.23 -3.72
N GLN A 49 -8.50 2.36 -4.17
CA GLN A 49 -9.38 2.37 -5.35
C GLN A 49 -8.63 1.77 -6.56
N HIS A 50 -7.38 2.19 -6.76
CA HIS A 50 -6.53 1.67 -7.83
C HIS A 50 -6.01 0.27 -7.55
N PHE A 51 -5.69 -0.05 -6.30
CA PHE A 51 -5.27 -1.40 -5.87
C PHE A 51 -6.37 -2.44 -6.14
N THR A 52 -7.61 -2.13 -5.77
CA THR A 52 -8.81 -2.93 -6.04
C THR A 52 -9.02 -3.09 -7.55
N HIS A 53 -8.94 -2.00 -8.31
CA HIS A 53 -9.08 -2.07 -9.76
C HIS A 53 -7.99 -2.95 -10.39
N LEU A 54 -6.74 -2.85 -9.93
CA LEU A 54 -5.64 -3.62 -10.47
C LEU A 54 -5.82 -5.13 -10.26
N TYR A 55 -6.36 -5.56 -9.12
CA TYR A 55 -6.78 -6.96 -8.94
C TYR A 55 -7.78 -7.42 -9.99
N THR A 56 -8.79 -6.59 -10.31
CA THR A 56 -9.76 -6.94 -11.37
C THR A 56 -9.10 -7.08 -12.74
N LEU A 57 -8.12 -6.23 -13.05
CA LEU A 57 -7.35 -6.33 -14.30
C LEU A 57 -6.45 -7.57 -14.33
N ILE A 58 -5.78 -7.91 -13.23
CA ILE A 58 -4.97 -9.13 -13.10
C ILE A 58 -5.87 -10.36 -13.34
N ALA A 59 -7.04 -10.41 -12.71
CA ALA A 59 -8.00 -11.50 -12.88
C ALA A 59 -8.51 -11.64 -14.32
N ALA A 60 -8.62 -10.52 -15.04
CA ALA A 60 -9.04 -10.52 -16.43
C ALA A 60 -7.94 -10.98 -17.41
N GLN A 61 -6.66 -10.76 -17.07
CA GLN A 61 -5.53 -11.04 -17.96
C GLN A 61 -4.81 -12.36 -17.66
N THR A 62 -4.84 -12.84 -16.42
CA THR A 62 -4.12 -14.05 -16.04
C THR A 62 -4.73 -15.32 -16.64
N GLN A 63 -3.87 -16.28 -16.99
CA GLN A 63 -4.26 -17.63 -17.40
C GLN A 63 -4.22 -18.63 -16.23
N GLU A 64 -3.68 -18.22 -15.07
CA GLU A 64 -3.54 -19.05 -13.88
C GLU A 64 -4.85 -19.05 -13.06
N PRO A 65 -5.58 -20.18 -12.95
CA PRO A 65 -6.87 -20.21 -12.28
C PRO A 65 -6.80 -19.81 -10.80
N GLU A 66 -5.73 -20.23 -10.10
CA GLU A 66 -5.50 -19.87 -8.69
C GLU A 66 -5.27 -18.37 -8.52
N LEU A 67 -4.46 -17.75 -9.39
CA LEU A 67 -4.24 -16.30 -9.36
C LEU A 67 -5.51 -15.53 -9.68
N LYS A 68 -6.29 -16.00 -10.65
CA LYS A 68 -7.59 -15.40 -10.98
C LYS A 68 -8.53 -15.41 -9.78
N ALA A 69 -8.68 -16.56 -9.12
CA ALA A 69 -9.54 -16.70 -7.95
C ALA A 69 -9.06 -15.78 -6.81
N TYR A 70 -7.76 -15.79 -6.50
CA TYR A 70 -7.17 -14.93 -5.49
C TYR A 70 -7.40 -13.44 -5.78
N ALA A 71 -7.18 -13.01 -7.02
CA ALA A 71 -7.35 -11.61 -7.40
C ALA A 71 -8.82 -11.16 -7.32
N LEU A 72 -9.78 -12.00 -7.75
CA LEU A 72 -11.20 -11.68 -7.61
C LEU A 72 -11.63 -11.60 -6.15
N GLN A 73 -11.21 -12.56 -5.31
CA GLN A 73 -11.50 -12.55 -3.88
C GLN A 73 -10.90 -11.32 -3.19
N SER A 74 -9.67 -10.96 -3.55
CA SER A 74 -8.99 -9.78 -3.01
C SER A 74 -9.69 -8.48 -3.41
N ALA A 75 -10.14 -8.37 -4.66
CA ALA A 75 -10.90 -7.21 -5.14
C ALA A 75 -12.25 -7.08 -4.40
N GLU A 76 -12.96 -8.19 -4.20
CA GLU A 76 -14.23 -8.21 -3.47
C GLU A 76 -14.03 -7.84 -1.99
N GLY A 77 -13.04 -8.45 -1.33
CA GLY A 77 -12.73 -8.18 0.07
C GLY A 77 -12.34 -6.71 0.31
N LEU A 78 -11.53 -6.14 -0.59
CA LEU A 78 -11.17 -4.72 -0.51
C LEU A 78 -12.36 -3.80 -0.76
N ALA A 79 -13.21 -4.08 -1.75
CA ALA A 79 -14.39 -3.27 -2.00
C ALA A 79 -15.34 -3.27 -0.79
N GLN A 80 -15.52 -4.40 -0.13
CA GLN A 80 -16.35 -4.51 1.08
C GLN A 80 -15.69 -3.82 2.30
N GLY A 81 -14.40 -4.05 2.50
CA GLY A 81 -13.63 -3.46 3.60
C GLY A 81 -13.47 -1.95 3.49
N GLU A 82 -13.24 -1.43 2.29
CA GLU A 82 -13.13 -0.01 1.99
C GLU A 82 -14.43 0.75 2.36
N ILE A 83 -15.59 0.18 2.03
CA ILE A 83 -16.89 0.77 2.37
C ILE A 83 -17.08 0.84 3.89
N ALA A 84 -16.74 -0.21 4.63
CA ALA A 84 -17.00 -0.28 6.07
C ALA A 84 -15.96 0.50 6.89
N ILE A 85 -14.68 0.26 6.65
CA ILE A 85 -13.59 0.76 7.49
C ILE A 85 -13.38 2.26 7.26
N ARG A 86 -13.39 2.73 6.01
CA ARG A 86 -13.17 4.16 5.73
C ARG A 86 -14.34 5.03 6.15
N HIS A 87 -15.57 4.53 6.01
CA HIS A 87 -16.75 5.29 6.43
C HIS A 87 -16.62 5.72 7.90
N ASP A 88 -16.20 4.80 8.76
CA ASP A 88 -16.06 5.09 10.19
C ASP A 88 -14.88 6.02 10.50
N PHE A 89 -13.72 5.81 9.86
CA PHE A 89 -12.58 6.72 10.03
C PHE A 89 -12.88 8.14 9.52
N PHE A 90 -13.51 8.26 8.36
CA PHE A 90 -13.79 9.55 7.73
C PHE A 90 -14.83 10.32 8.52
N ALA A 91 -15.87 9.62 9.01
CA ALA A 91 -16.87 10.21 9.88
C ALA A 91 -16.25 10.72 11.19
N GLU A 92 -15.46 9.90 11.88
CA GLU A 92 -14.86 10.28 13.17
C GLU A 92 -13.84 11.42 13.05
N LEU A 93 -13.07 11.44 11.95
CA LEU A 93 -12.11 12.51 11.70
C LEU A 93 -12.73 13.77 11.11
N ASN A 94 -13.99 13.75 10.66
CA ASN A 94 -14.62 14.81 9.86
C ASN A 94 -13.90 15.05 8.52
N ILE A 95 -13.56 13.98 7.80
CA ILE A 95 -13.06 14.08 6.42
C ILE A 95 -14.28 14.20 5.51
N SER A 96 -14.44 15.36 4.87
CA SER A 96 -15.59 15.61 3.99
C SER A 96 -15.34 15.11 2.56
N THR A 97 -16.40 14.83 1.80
CA THR A 97 -16.30 14.53 0.37
C THR A 97 -15.70 15.71 -0.41
N THR A 98 -15.98 16.94 -0.01
CA THR A 98 -15.37 18.15 -0.59
C THR A 98 -13.86 18.19 -0.37
N GLU A 99 -13.40 17.86 0.84
CA GLU A 99 -11.97 17.78 1.15
C GLU A 99 -11.27 16.66 0.39
N LEU A 100 -11.90 15.48 0.31
CA LEU A 100 -11.40 14.35 -0.47
C LEU A 100 -11.21 14.75 -1.94
N ALA A 101 -12.19 15.45 -2.53
CA ALA A 101 -12.13 15.92 -3.91
C ALA A 101 -11.14 17.09 -4.13
N ALA A 102 -10.91 17.93 -3.12
CA ALA A 102 -9.99 19.06 -3.20
C ALA A 102 -8.54 18.70 -2.91
N THR A 103 -8.30 17.61 -2.18
CA THR A 103 -6.95 17.17 -1.82
C THR A 103 -6.25 16.64 -3.06
N THR A 104 -5.11 17.24 -3.40
CA THR A 104 -4.29 16.78 -4.53
C THR A 104 -3.62 15.46 -4.16
N ILE A 105 -3.60 14.51 -5.10
CA ILE A 105 -2.87 13.25 -4.92
C ILE A 105 -1.37 13.55 -4.87
N ALA A 106 -0.71 13.07 -3.82
CA ALA A 106 0.71 13.30 -3.60
C ALA A 106 1.56 12.67 -4.72
N PRO A 107 2.72 13.27 -5.08
CA PRO A 107 3.67 12.68 -6.03
C PRO A 107 3.98 11.22 -5.74
N THR A 108 4.20 10.86 -4.48
CA THR A 108 4.51 9.48 -4.06
C THR A 108 3.32 8.54 -4.27
N THR A 109 2.10 8.93 -3.87
CA THR A 109 0.88 8.13 -4.14
C THR A 109 0.71 7.88 -5.64
N TYR A 110 0.84 8.93 -6.45
CA TYR A 110 0.71 8.83 -7.90
C TYR A 110 1.78 7.93 -8.52
N HIS A 111 3.03 8.06 -8.07
CA HIS A 111 4.14 7.23 -8.52
C HIS A 111 3.93 5.77 -8.14
N TYR A 112 3.47 5.48 -6.92
CA TYR A 112 3.23 4.11 -6.49
C TYR A 112 2.12 3.45 -7.31
N VAL A 113 0.98 4.13 -7.50
CA VAL A 113 -0.10 3.65 -8.37
C VAL A 113 0.41 3.41 -9.79
N SER A 114 1.16 4.36 -10.35
CA SER A 114 1.73 4.25 -11.71
C SER A 114 2.68 3.05 -11.83
N HIS A 115 3.52 2.81 -10.83
CA HIS A 115 4.42 1.66 -10.76
C HIS A 115 3.64 0.34 -10.83
N MET A 116 2.56 0.20 -10.05
CA MET A 116 1.77 -1.03 -10.04
C MET A 116 1.08 -1.31 -11.37
N TYR A 117 0.47 -0.30 -12.00
CA TYR A 117 -0.11 -0.45 -13.34
C TYR A 117 0.95 -0.82 -14.37
N ARG A 118 2.14 -0.21 -14.30
CA ARG A 118 3.25 -0.51 -15.20
C ARG A 118 3.67 -1.97 -15.13
N GLN A 119 3.67 -2.58 -13.95
CA GLN A 119 4.02 -4.00 -13.80
C GLN A 119 3.06 -4.94 -14.54
N LEU A 120 1.77 -4.55 -14.66
CA LEU A 120 0.80 -5.32 -15.42
C LEU A 120 0.89 -5.03 -16.93
N VAL A 121 1.02 -3.75 -17.31
CA VAL A 121 0.99 -3.34 -18.73
C VAL A 121 2.27 -3.71 -19.48
N GLU A 122 3.43 -3.52 -18.86
CA GLU A 122 4.74 -3.82 -19.48
C GLU A 122 5.28 -5.20 -19.04
N GLY A 123 4.71 -5.79 -18.01
CA GLY A 123 5.12 -7.08 -17.47
C GLY A 123 4.07 -8.17 -17.67
N THR A 124 3.82 -8.93 -16.63
CA THR A 124 2.87 -10.05 -16.63
C THR A 124 2.02 -10.02 -15.38
N SER A 125 0.95 -10.82 -15.35
CA SER A 125 0.15 -10.98 -14.14
C SER A 125 0.97 -11.47 -12.93
N HIS A 126 2.06 -12.22 -13.15
CA HIS A 126 2.97 -12.67 -12.07
C HIS A 126 3.80 -11.51 -11.53
N VAL A 127 4.34 -10.66 -12.40
CA VAL A 127 5.10 -9.47 -12.01
C VAL A 127 4.20 -8.47 -11.28
N ALA A 128 2.98 -8.25 -11.78
CA ALA A 128 2.01 -7.36 -11.16
C ALA A 128 1.62 -7.83 -9.75
N ILE A 129 1.24 -9.09 -9.57
CA ILE A 129 0.85 -9.60 -8.25
C ILE A 129 2.04 -9.63 -7.26
N ALA A 130 3.25 -9.94 -7.74
CA ALA A 130 4.46 -9.84 -6.93
C ALA A 130 4.74 -8.40 -6.47
N GLY A 131 4.47 -7.41 -7.32
CA GLY A 131 4.55 -5.99 -6.99
C GLY A 131 3.46 -5.51 -6.02
N MET A 132 2.30 -6.17 -5.97
CA MET A 132 1.22 -5.82 -5.04
C MET A 132 1.39 -6.45 -3.65
N LEU A 133 2.14 -7.54 -3.53
CA LEU A 133 2.32 -8.30 -2.28
C LEU A 133 2.88 -7.49 -1.09
N PRO A 134 3.82 -6.54 -1.24
CA PRO A 134 4.35 -5.79 -0.10
C PRO A 134 3.30 -5.08 0.74
N CYS A 135 2.24 -4.54 0.12
CA CYS A 135 1.20 -3.79 0.81
C CYS A 135 0.52 -4.61 1.93
N PRO A 136 -0.21 -5.70 1.64
CA PRO A 136 -0.88 -6.47 2.70
C PRO A 136 0.12 -7.14 3.66
N TRP A 137 1.28 -7.57 3.16
CA TRP A 137 2.26 -8.26 3.99
C TRP A 137 2.94 -7.32 5.00
N LEU A 138 3.44 -6.17 4.55
CA LEU A 138 4.10 -5.20 5.44
C LEU A 138 3.13 -4.67 6.49
N TYR A 139 1.91 -4.31 6.09
CA TYR A 139 0.91 -3.79 7.01
C TYR A 139 0.54 -4.79 8.10
N GLN A 140 0.41 -6.07 7.75
CA GLN A 140 0.18 -7.12 8.73
C GLN A 140 1.35 -7.22 9.73
N GLU A 141 2.60 -7.26 9.25
CA GLU A 141 3.77 -7.36 10.13
C GLU A 141 3.92 -6.12 11.02
N VAL A 142 3.68 -4.91 10.47
CA VAL A 142 3.65 -3.66 11.25
C VAL A 142 2.62 -3.76 12.35
N ALA A 143 1.38 -4.13 12.03
CA ALA A 143 0.30 -4.18 12.99
C ALA A 143 0.53 -5.24 14.08
N GLN A 144 1.07 -6.41 13.71
CA GLN A 144 1.48 -7.45 14.68
C GLN A 144 2.57 -6.94 15.63
N GLN A 145 3.55 -6.20 15.14
CA GLN A 145 4.57 -5.59 15.99
C GLN A 145 3.97 -4.54 16.94
N LEU A 146 2.99 -3.76 16.46
CA LEU A 146 2.33 -2.74 17.25
C LEU A 146 1.42 -3.31 18.35
N GLN A 147 0.89 -4.53 18.21
CA GLN A 147 0.06 -5.18 19.23
C GLN A 147 0.75 -5.35 20.60
N GLN A 148 2.07 -5.28 20.66
CA GLN A 148 2.82 -5.35 21.92
C GLN A 148 2.47 -4.21 22.90
N ARG A 149 2.00 -3.08 22.38
CA ARG A 149 1.58 -1.91 23.17
C ARG A 149 0.46 -1.18 22.47
N LYS A 150 -0.67 -1.02 23.18
CA LYS A 150 -1.83 -0.28 22.68
C LYS A 150 -1.51 1.21 22.51
N SER A 151 -2.06 1.81 21.47
CA SER A 151 -2.12 3.27 21.33
C SER A 151 -3.13 3.84 22.32
N PRO A 152 -2.80 4.93 23.03
CA PRO A 152 -3.74 5.57 23.95
C PRO A 152 -4.85 6.34 23.20
N VAL A 153 -4.69 6.56 21.89
CA VAL A 153 -5.68 7.23 21.04
C VAL A 153 -6.56 6.17 20.37
N PRO A 154 -7.89 6.15 20.62
CA PRO A 154 -8.78 5.09 20.12
C PRO A 154 -8.77 4.90 18.61
N ILE A 155 -8.70 6.00 17.84
CA ILE A 155 -8.71 5.91 16.38
C ILE A 155 -7.43 5.27 15.82
N TYR A 156 -6.28 5.56 16.43
CA TYR A 156 -5.01 4.91 16.05
C TYR A 156 -4.99 3.44 16.46
N GLN A 157 -5.56 3.11 17.63
CA GLN A 157 -5.71 1.71 18.03
C GLN A 157 -6.60 0.94 17.04
N ARG A 158 -7.71 1.53 16.58
CA ARG A 158 -8.58 0.90 15.58
C ARG A 158 -7.86 0.63 14.26
N TRP A 159 -6.98 1.53 13.83
CA TRP A 159 -6.14 1.31 12.66
C TRP A 159 -5.21 0.11 12.87
N ILE A 160 -4.57 -0.01 14.03
CA ILE A 160 -3.74 -1.18 14.39
C ILE A 160 -4.57 -2.47 14.38
N ASP A 161 -5.77 -2.43 14.97
CA ASP A 161 -6.66 -3.59 15.06
C ASP A 161 -7.13 -4.06 13.67
N THR A 162 -7.31 -3.14 12.73
CA THR A 162 -7.73 -3.44 11.34
C THR A 162 -6.74 -4.35 10.63
N TYR A 163 -5.44 -4.09 10.77
CA TYR A 163 -4.40 -4.85 10.06
C TYR A 163 -3.84 -6.02 10.87
N SER A 164 -4.10 -6.08 12.18
CA SER A 164 -3.58 -7.12 13.07
C SER A 164 -4.52 -8.32 13.29
N GLY A 165 -5.69 -8.31 12.65
CA GLY A 165 -6.69 -9.39 12.75
C GLY A 165 -6.13 -10.78 12.41
N ALA A 166 -6.41 -11.76 13.27
CA ALA A 166 -5.94 -13.14 13.15
C ALA A 166 -6.48 -13.86 11.90
N ASP A 167 -7.67 -13.49 11.43
CA ASP A 167 -8.31 -14.07 10.23
C ASP A 167 -7.48 -13.80 8.96
N ASN A 168 -6.58 -12.82 8.97
CA ASN A 168 -5.73 -12.46 7.82
C ASN A 168 -4.40 -13.23 7.76
N ALA A 169 -4.00 -13.95 8.80
CA ALA A 169 -2.68 -14.61 8.82
C ALA A 169 -2.62 -15.81 7.87
N ASP A 170 -3.70 -16.56 7.76
CA ASP A 170 -3.80 -17.74 6.91
C ASP A 170 -3.91 -17.32 5.44
N ASP A 171 -4.73 -16.30 5.16
CA ASP A 171 -4.87 -15.70 3.84
C ASP A 171 -3.55 -15.10 3.34
N GLN A 172 -2.80 -14.39 4.21
CA GLN A 172 -1.47 -13.87 3.85
C GLN A 172 -0.49 -15.00 3.53
N ARG A 173 -0.47 -16.07 4.34
CA ARG A 173 0.40 -17.23 4.06
C ARG A 173 0.02 -17.93 2.75
N ALA A 174 -1.28 -18.03 2.45
CA ALA A 174 -1.76 -18.58 1.19
C ALA A 174 -1.36 -17.70 0.00
N ALA A 175 -1.48 -16.37 0.11
CA ALA A 175 -1.04 -15.42 -0.91
C ALA A 175 0.48 -15.51 -1.17
N ILE A 176 1.29 -15.54 -0.11
CA ILE A 176 2.74 -15.72 -0.22
C ILE A 176 3.08 -17.05 -0.89
N ALA A 177 2.43 -18.14 -0.48
CA ALA A 177 2.65 -19.46 -1.05
C ALA A 177 2.24 -19.55 -2.54
N LEU A 178 1.16 -18.87 -2.93
CA LEU A 178 0.77 -18.74 -4.34
C LEU A 178 1.86 -18.03 -5.13
N ILE A 179 2.34 -16.88 -4.68
CA ILE A 179 3.35 -16.09 -5.40
C ILE A 179 4.70 -16.82 -5.44
N ASP A 180 5.06 -17.56 -4.38
CA ASP A 180 6.21 -18.47 -4.40
C ASP A 180 6.10 -19.53 -5.51
N ARG A 181 4.92 -20.14 -5.70
CA ARG A 181 4.69 -21.10 -6.79
C ARG A 181 4.76 -20.45 -8.16
N LEU A 182 4.13 -19.29 -8.34
CA LEU A 182 4.17 -18.56 -9.61
C LEU A 182 5.60 -18.19 -10.00
N TYR A 183 6.40 -17.76 -9.02
CA TYR A 183 7.82 -17.48 -9.24
C TYR A 183 8.60 -18.71 -9.67
N ASP A 184 8.39 -19.87 -9.03
CA ASP A 184 9.08 -21.12 -9.40
C ASP A 184 8.71 -21.61 -10.81
N GLN A 185 7.51 -21.28 -11.29
CA GLN A 185 7.03 -21.58 -12.65
C GLN A 185 7.51 -20.56 -13.70
N SER A 186 7.87 -19.36 -13.26
CA SER A 186 8.31 -18.25 -14.12
C SER A 186 9.71 -18.45 -14.70
N MET A 187 9.92 -17.91 -15.90
CA MET A 187 11.24 -17.86 -16.53
C MET A 187 12.20 -16.95 -15.75
N PRO A 188 13.54 -17.16 -15.83
CA PRO A 188 14.49 -16.37 -15.04
C PRO A 188 14.38 -14.84 -15.20
N THR A 189 14.03 -14.37 -16.40
CA THR A 189 13.79 -12.94 -16.66
C THR A 189 12.57 -12.40 -15.91
N GLU A 190 11.48 -13.16 -15.89
CA GLU A 190 10.25 -12.81 -15.19
C GLU A 190 10.44 -12.90 -13.67
N GLN A 191 11.15 -13.91 -13.18
CA GLN A 191 11.56 -14.00 -11.77
C GLN A 191 12.30 -12.74 -11.30
N GLN A 192 13.24 -12.24 -12.12
CA GLN A 192 13.96 -11.01 -11.80
C GLN A 192 13.04 -9.78 -11.81
N GLN A 193 12.06 -9.73 -12.71
CA GLN A 193 11.04 -8.68 -12.75
C GLN A 193 10.14 -8.73 -11.51
N MET A 194 9.68 -9.90 -11.08
CA MET A 194 8.89 -10.08 -9.86
C MET A 194 9.64 -9.57 -8.63
N LEU A 195 10.91 -9.93 -8.47
CA LEU A 195 11.75 -9.45 -7.36
C LEU A 195 11.94 -7.93 -7.40
N ASN A 196 12.15 -7.37 -8.59
CA ASN A 196 12.29 -5.92 -8.75
C ASN A 196 10.98 -5.18 -8.46
N ALA A 197 9.84 -5.71 -8.91
CA ALA A 197 8.52 -5.15 -8.64
C ALA A 197 8.24 -5.10 -7.13
N PHE A 198 8.48 -6.20 -6.42
CA PHE A 198 8.35 -6.27 -4.96
C PHE A 198 9.28 -5.28 -4.26
N ARG A 199 10.54 -5.17 -4.72
CA ARG A 199 11.52 -4.24 -4.15
C ARG A 199 11.09 -2.79 -4.30
N ILE A 200 10.65 -2.39 -5.48
CA ILE A 200 10.18 -1.01 -5.73
C ILE A 200 8.93 -0.73 -4.89
N SER A 201 7.97 -1.65 -4.84
CA SER A 201 6.78 -1.46 -4.02
C SER A 201 7.12 -1.34 -2.53
N SER A 202 8.08 -2.11 -2.02
CA SER A 202 8.57 -1.93 -0.63
C SER A 202 9.24 -0.57 -0.39
N GLN A 203 9.94 -0.02 -1.39
CA GLN A 203 10.48 1.34 -1.35
C GLN A 203 9.37 2.39 -1.35
N MET A 204 8.30 2.14 -2.10
CA MET A 204 7.13 3.01 -2.16
C MET A 204 6.33 2.96 -0.87
N GLU A 205 6.18 1.80 -0.22
CA GLU A 205 5.55 1.70 1.11
C GLU A 205 6.27 2.57 2.14
N TYR A 206 7.61 2.46 2.20
CA TYR A 206 8.39 3.32 3.08
C TYR A 206 8.21 4.81 2.75
N SER A 207 8.23 5.15 1.45
CA SER A 207 7.96 6.51 0.98
C SER A 207 6.53 6.97 1.28
N PHE A 208 5.55 6.06 1.39
CA PHE A 208 4.17 6.36 1.70
C PHE A 208 4.00 6.85 3.14
N TRP A 209 4.79 6.29 4.08
CA TRP A 209 4.88 6.83 5.44
C TRP A 209 5.51 8.22 5.45
N GLU A 210 6.58 8.40 4.70
CA GLU A 210 7.33 9.65 4.64
C GLU A 210 6.52 10.78 3.99
N MET A 211 5.83 10.50 2.88
CA MET A 211 4.99 11.48 2.19
C MET A 211 3.84 11.94 3.10
N ALA A 212 3.28 11.02 3.90
CA ALA A 212 2.20 11.35 4.81
C ALA A 212 2.71 12.25 5.94
N TYR A 213 3.84 11.87 6.54
CA TYR A 213 4.46 12.60 7.64
C TYR A 213 4.84 14.04 7.28
N HIS A 214 5.18 14.27 6.01
CA HIS A 214 5.53 15.61 5.49
C HIS A 214 4.39 16.32 4.76
N ILE A 215 3.20 15.71 4.63
CA ILE A 215 2.07 16.24 3.84
C ILE A 215 2.55 16.63 2.44
N GLU A 216 3.12 15.64 1.73
CA GLU A 216 3.80 15.86 0.45
C GLU A 216 2.87 16.52 -0.58
N ALA A 217 3.39 17.55 -1.25
CA ALA A 217 2.70 18.25 -2.32
C ALA A 217 3.58 18.34 -3.57
N TRP A 218 2.94 18.49 -4.72
CA TRP A 218 3.65 18.78 -5.97
C TRP A 218 4.43 20.10 -5.87
N PRO A 219 5.59 20.20 -6.54
CA PRO A 219 6.32 21.46 -6.64
C PRO A 219 5.45 22.56 -7.23
N LYS A 220 5.45 23.76 -6.64
CA LYS A 220 4.65 24.91 -7.11
C LYS A 220 5.13 25.51 -8.44
N GLY A 221 6.20 24.98 -9.03
CA GLY A 221 6.91 25.56 -10.17
C GLY A 221 7.62 26.87 -9.82
N ALA A 222 8.38 27.40 -10.78
CA ALA A 222 8.97 28.74 -10.65
C ALA A 222 7.89 29.80 -10.92
N LYS A 223 7.94 30.92 -10.18
CA LYS A 223 7.18 32.11 -10.58
C LYS A 223 7.77 32.61 -11.90
N VAL A 224 6.96 32.61 -12.95
CA VAL A 224 7.33 33.28 -14.21
C VAL A 224 6.98 34.75 -14.02
N ASP A 225 7.98 35.61 -13.89
CA ASP A 225 7.78 37.06 -13.95
C ASP A 225 7.22 37.39 -15.34
N ASP A 226 5.95 37.82 -15.41
CA ASP A 226 5.35 38.28 -16.66
C ASP A 226 6.01 39.61 -17.07
N PRO A 227 6.79 39.66 -18.17
CA PRO A 227 7.44 40.89 -18.61
C PRO A 227 6.44 41.97 -19.02
N LYS A 228 5.14 41.64 -19.17
CA LYS A 228 4.08 42.58 -19.56
C LYS A 228 3.44 43.32 -18.37
N GLN A 229 3.88 43.07 -17.14
CA GLN A 229 3.40 43.75 -15.94
C GLN A 229 4.38 44.80 -15.38
N ARG A 230 5.38 45.23 -16.15
CA ARG A 230 6.29 46.34 -15.81
C ARG A 230 6.13 47.52 -16.76
#